data_AF-A0A182AN19-F1
#
_entry.id   AF-A0A182AN19-F1
#
_cell.length_a   1.000
_cell.length_b   1.000
_cell.length_c   1.000
_cell.angle_alpha   90.00
_cell.angle_beta   90.00
_cell.angle_gamma   90.00
#
_symmetry.space_group_name_H-M   'P 1'
#
loop_
_entity.id
_entity.type
_entity.pdbx_description
1 polymer ?
#
loop_
_entity_poly.entity_id
_entity_poly.type
_entity_poly.pdbx_seq_one_letter_code
_entity_poly.pdbx_strand_id
1 'polypeptide(L)'
;MAAKRSTAHATTTQADPMPEGQLPLPDWMAAASAQGIKPEQALAFIGLGLMQKMAGSAAELPWVWNEVEDGGSADLAALRQRLELVNLALQTGAPLSTAEVTVLLGARPGASVVERGGLRARRLSRNVWKLSKAETSNPGFSDGFRRRL
;
A
#
# COMPACT_ATOMS: atom_id res chain seq x y z
N MET A 1 -16.01 81.80 18.98
CA MET A 1 -15.51 80.92 17.91
C MET A 1 -14.12 80.43 18.28
N ALA A 2 -13.86 79.14 18.08
CA ALA A 2 -12.56 78.42 18.06
C ALA A 2 -11.74 78.37 19.38
N ALA A 3 -11.87 77.32 20.19
CA ALA A 3 -11.31 75.96 20.06
C ALA A 3 -9.83 75.86 20.51
N LYS A 4 -9.62 75.34 21.73
CA LYS A 4 -8.35 74.95 22.31
C LYS A 4 -7.85 73.67 21.62
N ARG A 5 -6.60 73.67 21.14
CA ARG A 5 -5.94 72.49 20.54
C ARG A 5 -5.04 71.81 21.58
N SER A 6 -5.30 70.52 21.80
CA SER A 6 -4.44 69.58 22.49
C SER A 6 -3.21 69.23 21.66
N THR A 7 -2.05 69.10 22.30
CA THR A 7 -0.86 68.45 21.74
C THR A 7 -0.32 67.47 22.77
N ALA A 8 -0.37 66.18 22.43
CA ALA A 8 0.25 65.10 23.18
C ALA A 8 1.72 64.97 22.75
N HIS A 9 2.64 64.86 23.72
CA HIS A 9 4.00 64.39 23.47
C HIS A 9 4.21 63.06 24.18
N ALA A 10 4.49 62.04 23.37
CA ALA A 10 4.87 60.70 23.80
C ALA A 10 6.33 60.69 24.26
N THR A 11 6.57 60.12 25.43
CA THR A 11 7.91 59.96 26.01
C THR A 11 8.59 58.71 25.44
N THR A 12 9.73 58.94 24.81
CA THR A 12 10.74 57.93 24.44
C THR A 12 11.33 57.29 25.70
N THR A 13 11.15 55.99 25.88
CA THR A 13 11.87 55.22 26.89
C THR A 13 13.19 54.75 26.32
N GLN A 14 14.25 55.24 26.96
CA GLN A 14 15.67 54.99 26.76
C GLN A 14 15.98 53.51 27.02
N ALA A 15 16.73 52.88 26.11
CA ALA A 15 17.19 51.49 26.22
C ALA A 15 18.45 51.40 27.09
N ASP A 16 18.40 50.59 28.14
CA ASP A 16 19.57 50.14 28.91
C ASP A 16 20.21 48.90 28.25
N PRO A 17 21.53 48.67 28.44
CA PRO A 17 22.32 47.71 27.67
C PRO A 17 22.18 46.25 28.18
N MET A 18 22.19 45.32 27.22
CA MET A 18 22.17 43.87 27.44
C MET A 18 23.48 43.36 28.08
N PRO A 19 23.42 42.51 29.13
CA PRO A 19 24.50 41.59 29.44
C PRO A 19 24.36 40.31 28.61
N GLU A 20 25.46 39.86 28.01
CA GLU A 20 25.60 38.54 27.39
C GLU A 20 25.49 37.44 28.45
N GLY A 21 24.74 36.37 28.15
CA GLY A 21 24.78 35.11 28.88
C GLY A 21 23.41 34.48 29.11
N GLN A 22 23.21 33.29 28.52
CA GLN A 22 22.02 32.45 28.58
C GLN A 22 20.79 32.96 27.81
N LEU A 23 20.70 32.57 26.53
CA LEU A 23 19.39 32.38 25.91
C LEU A 23 18.67 31.26 26.68
N PRO A 24 17.46 31.50 27.22
CA PRO A 24 16.74 30.48 27.97
C PRO A 24 16.46 29.31 27.04
N LEU A 25 16.83 28.10 27.51
CA LEU A 25 16.60 26.87 26.78
C LEU A 25 15.08 26.76 26.54
N PRO A 26 14.61 26.63 25.28
CA PRO A 26 13.20 26.50 24.96
C PRO A 26 12.45 25.54 25.89
N ASP A 27 11.25 25.93 26.34
CA ASP A 27 10.48 25.19 27.35
C ASP A 27 10.27 23.70 27.02
N TRP A 28 10.23 23.36 25.73
CA TRP A 28 10.12 21.97 25.26
C TRP A 28 11.40 21.14 25.52
N MET A 29 12.59 21.75 25.52
CA MET A 29 13.85 21.09 25.89
C MET A 29 14.00 20.97 27.41
N ALA A 30 13.46 21.91 28.18
CA ALA A 30 13.38 21.80 29.63
C ALA A 30 12.44 20.64 30.05
N ALA A 31 11.30 20.48 29.36
CA ALA A 31 10.38 19.36 29.58
C ALA A 31 10.98 18.01 29.17
N ALA A 32 11.73 17.94 28.06
CA ALA A 32 12.40 16.72 27.62
C ALA A 32 13.57 16.31 28.53
N SER A 33 14.33 17.28 29.02
CA SER A 33 15.43 17.03 29.97
C SER A 33 14.91 16.61 31.35
N ALA A 34 13.76 17.13 31.80
CA ALA A 34 13.05 16.65 33.00
C ALA A 34 12.57 15.18 32.87
N GLN A 35 12.35 14.69 31.65
CA GLN A 35 12.04 13.30 31.34
C GLN A 35 13.31 12.44 31.14
N GLY A 36 14.50 12.98 31.42
CA GLY A 36 15.78 12.26 31.33
C GLY A 36 16.31 12.08 29.91
N ILE A 37 15.69 12.71 28.91
CA ILE A 37 16.14 12.63 27.51
C ILE A 37 17.28 13.63 27.34
N LYS A 38 18.46 13.13 26.98
CA LYS A 38 19.61 13.99 26.69
C LYS A 38 19.35 14.77 25.39
N PRO A 39 19.71 16.07 25.31
CA PRO A 39 19.41 16.89 24.13
C PRO A 39 19.99 16.32 22.83
N GLU A 40 21.13 15.62 22.90
CA GLU A 40 21.74 14.94 21.76
C GLU A 40 20.91 13.75 21.27
N GLN A 41 20.21 13.07 22.18
CA GLN A 41 19.30 11.98 21.83
C GLN A 41 18.02 12.51 21.20
N ALA A 42 17.49 13.63 21.70
CA ALA A 42 16.35 14.31 21.07
C ALA A 42 16.68 14.75 19.64
N LEU A 43 17.88 15.33 19.43
CA LEU A 43 18.37 15.67 18.09
C LEU A 43 18.50 14.41 17.20
N ALA A 44 19.01 13.30 17.74
CA ALA A 44 19.12 12.04 17.01
C ALA A 44 17.74 11.47 16.60
N PHE A 45 16.73 11.53 17.49
CA PHE A 45 15.37 11.12 17.19
C PHE A 45 14.69 12.04 16.15
N ILE A 46 14.92 13.35 16.23
CA ILE A 46 14.43 14.31 15.23
C ILE A 46 15.11 14.06 13.88
N GLY A 47 16.43 13.81 13.87
CA GLY A 47 17.18 13.46 12.66
C GLY A 47 16.67 12.16 12.03
N LEU A 48 16.39 11.14 12.83
CA LEU A 48 15.85 9.86 12.38
C LEU A 48 14.43 10.02 11.82
N GLY A 49 13.57 10.80 12.49
CA GLY A 49 12.22 11.11 12.02
C GLY A 49 12.21 11.93 10.72
N LEU A 50 13.15 12.88 10.58
CA LEU A 50 13.31 13.66 9.35
C LEU A 50 13.82 12.80 8.19
N MET A 51 14.76 11.89 8.45
CA MET A 51 15.22 10.91 7.47
C MET A 51 14.12 9.94 7.05
N GLN A 52 13.30 9.44 7.98
CA GLN A 52 12.12 8.63 7.65
C GLN A 52 11.09 9.41 6.83
N LYS A 53 10.85 10.69 7.16
CA LYS A 53 9.96 11.56 6.39
C LYS A 53 10.51 11.85 5.00
N MET A 54 11.82 12.03 4.86
CA MET A 54 12.45 12.22 3.55
C MET A 54 12.49 10.91 2.74
N ALA A 55 12.72 9.76 3.38
CA ALA A 55 12.62 8.44 2.77
C ALA A 55 11.18 8.11 2.34
N GLY A 56 10.18 8.56 3.11
CA GLY A 56 8.77 8.50 2.73
C GLY A 56 8.35 9.56 1.70
N SER A 57 9.12 10.64 1.52
CA SER A 57 8.92 11.63 0.44
C SER A 57 9.69 11.29 -0.84
N ALA A 58 10.57 10.28 -0.81
CA ALA A 58 11.11 9.61 -2.00
C ALA A 58 10.07 8.65 -2.63
N ALA A 59 8.78 8.87 -2.35
CA ALA A 59 7.64 8.06 -2.76
C ALA A 59 7.17 8.31 -4.20
N GLU A 60 8.04 8.75 -5.10
CA GLU A 60 7.80 8.61 -6.54
C GLU A 60 9.03 8.04 -7.23
N LEU A 61 9.46 6.87 -6.78
CA LEU A 61 10.23 5.97 -7.63
C LEU A 61 9.23 5.20 -8.51
N PRO A 62 9.30 5.29 -9.85
CA PRO A 62 8.32 4.68 -10.78
C PRO A 62 8.18 3.15 -10.73
N TRP A 63 8.94 2.49 -9.85
CA TRP A 63 9.07 1.04 -9.72
C TRP A 63 8.75 0.55 -8.30
N VAL A 64 8.29 1.45 -7.42
CA VAL A 64 7.71 1.07 -6.14
C VAL A 64 6.25 0.73 -6.39
N TRP A 65 5.97 -0.57 -6.43
CA TRP A 65 4.64 -1.15 -6.57
C TRP A 65 3.71 -0.50 -5.55
N ASN A 66 2.69 0.20 -6.06
CA ASN A 66 1.70 0.83 -5.21
C ASN A 66 0.70 -0.26 -4.83
N GLU A 67 0.86 -0.85 -3.64
CA GLU A 67 0.03 -1.96 -3.17
C GLU A 67 -1.48 -1.70 -3.31
N VAL A 68 -1.91 -0.43 -3.30
CA VAL A 68 -3.32 -0.06 -3.43
C VAL A 68 -3.80 -0.07 -4.90
N GLU A 69 -2.94 0.29 -5.85
CA GLU A 69 -3.29 0.31 -7.29
C GLU A 69 -2.97 -1.02 -8.00
N ASP A 70 -1.98 -1.77 -7.51
CA ASP A 70 -1.49 -3.02 -8.12
C ASP A 70 -2.24 -4.29 -7.67
N GLY A 71 -3.37 -4.14 -6.97
CA GLY A 71 -4.27 -5.25 -6.65
C GLY A 71 -4.33 -5.67 -5.18
N GLY A 72 -3.85 -4.83 -4.26
CA GLY A 72 -3.94 -5.05 -2.81
C GLY A 72 -2.88 -6.01 -2.28
N SER A 73 -2.77 -6.06 -0.95
CA SER A 73 -2.00 -7.08 -0.25
C SER A 73 -2.68 -8.45 -0.38
N ALA A 74 -1.97 -9.47 -0.85
CA ALA A 74 -2.49 -10.83 -0.95
C ALA A 74 -2.20 -11.64 0.33
N ASP A 75 -3.19 -12.38 0.82
CA ASP A 75 -2.98 -13.38 1.89
C ASP A 75 -2.25 -14.60 1.32
N LEU A 76 -0.95 -14.72 1.65
CA LEU A 76 -0.09 -15.79 1.18
C LEU A 76 -0.46 -17.17 1.76
N ALA A 77 -1.02 -17.22 2.97
CA ALA A 77 -1.42 -18.47 3.59
C ALA A 77 -2.66 -19.04 2.88
N ALA A 78 -3.67 -18.20 2.65
CA ALA A 78 -4.86 -18.58 1.88
C ALA A 78 -4.50 -18.92 0.42
N LEU A 79 -3.58 -18.17 -0.20
CA LEU A 79 -3.10 -18.46 -1.55
C LEU A 79 -2.45 -19.85 -1.62
N ARG A 80 -1.56 -20.17 -0.68
CA ARG A 80 -0.89 -21.47 -0.61
C ARG A 80 -1.90 -22.61 -0.48
N GLN A 81 -2.83 -22.50 0.46
CA GLN A 81 -3.88 -23.51 0.66
C GLN A 81 -4.71 -23.70 -0.61
N ARG A 82 -5.09 -22.62 -1.29
CA ARG A 82 -5.83 -22.70 -2.55
C ARG A 82 -5.03 -23.46 -3.62
N LEU A 83 -3.74 -23.18 -3.77
CA LEU A 83 -2.89 -23.86 -4.76
C LEU A 83 -2.71 -25.35 -4.46
N GLU A 84 -2.54 -25.71 -3.19
CA GLU A 84 -2.48 -27.11 -2.75
C GLU A 84 -3.79 -27.85 -3.05
N LEU A 85 -4.94 -27.22 -2.75
CA LEU A 85 -6.26 -27.78 -3.07
C LEU A 85 -6.52 -27.88 -4.57
N VAL A 86 -6.09 -26.91 -5.37
CA VAL A 86 -6.16 -27.00 -6.84
C VAL A 86 -5.41 -28.23 -7.32
N ASN A 87 -4.18 -28.43 -6.86
CA ASN A 87 -3.38 -29.59 -7.24
C ASN A 87 -4.07 -30.90 -6.81
N LEU A 88 -4.57 -30.98 -5.58
CA LEU A 88 -5.30 -32.15 -5.09
C LEU A 88 -6.56 -32.43 -5.92
N ALA A 89 -7.33 -31.41 -6.26
CA ALA A 89 -8.52 -31.55 -7.10
C ALA A 89 -8.18 -32.05 -8.50
N LEU A 90 -7.08 -31.58 -9.09
CA LEU A 90 -6.61 -32.03 -10.40
C LEU A 90 -6.13 -33.48 -10.36
N GLN A 91 -5.42 -33.89 -9.32
CA GLN A 91 -4.91 -35.25 -9.16
C GLN A 91 -6.04 -36.27 -8.89
N THR A 92 -6.97 -35.91 -8.01
CA THR A 92 -8.08 -36.81 -7.63
C THR A 92 -9.19 -36.83 -8.67
N GLY A 93 -9.42 -35.71 -9.36
CA GLY A 93 -10.57 -35.53 -10.24
C GLY A 93 -11.92 -35.63 -9.51
N ALA A 94 -11.92 -35.46 -8.18
CA ALA A 94 -13.10 -35.59 -7.34
C ALA A 94 -14.18 -34.55 -7.71
N PRO A 95 -15.47 -34.88 -7.52
CA PRO A 95 -16.55 -33.92 -7.74
C PRO A 95 -16.49 -32.79 -6.71
N LEU A 96 -16.65 -31.56 -7.19
CA LEU A 96 -16.65 -30.34 -6.38
C LEU A 96 -17.99 -29.63 -6.45
N SER A 97 -18.34 -28.92 -5.38
CA SER A 97 -19.46 -28.00 -5.32
C SER A 97 -19.14 -26.68 -6.03
N THR A 98 -20.20 -25.89 -6.26
CA THR A 98 -20.09 -24.55 -6.87
C THR A 98 -19.29 -23.59 -5.99
N ALA A 99 -19.41 -23.72 -4.67
CA ALA A 99 -18.67 -22.88 -3.71
C ALA A 99 -17.17 -23.20 -3.75
N GLU A 100 -16.81 -24.48 -3.72
CA GLU A 100 -15.41 -24.92 -3.80
C GLU A 100 -14.78 -24.51 -5.13
N VAL A 101 -15.47 -24.72 -6.26
CA VAL A 101 -14.98 -24.25 -7.57
C VAL A 101 -14.80 -22.75 -7.61
N THR A 102 -15.67 -21.98 -6.95
CA THR A 102 -15.53 -20.52 -6.86
C THR A 102 -14.24 -20.12 -6.15
N VAL A 103 -13.90 -20.81 -5.05
CA VAL A 103 -12.64 -20.60 -4.32
C VAL A 103 -11.45 -20.98 -5.19
N LEU A 104 -11.48 -22.16 -5.82
CA LEU A 104 -10.35 -22.68 -6.61
C LEU A 104 -10.08 -21.86 -7.90
N LEU A 105 -11.13 -21.42 -8.60
CA LEU A 105 -11.01 -20.54 -9.78
C LEU A 105 -10.80 -19.06 -9.41
N GLY A 106 -11.06 -18.68 -8.16
CA GLY A 106 -11.14 -17.28 -7.73
C GLY A 106 -12.26 -16.48 -8.42
N ALA A 107 -13.27 -17.16 -8.99
CA ALA A 107 -14.42 -16.56 -9.64
C ALA A 107 -15.59 -17.54 -9.67
N ARG A 108 -16.81 -17.00 -9.56
CA ARG A 108 -18.03 -17.81 -9.63
C ARG A 108 -18.24 -18.29 -11.07
N PRO A 109 -18.39 -19.60 -11.32
CA PRO A 109 -18.60 -20.10 -12.68
C PRO A 109 -19.98 -19.68 -13.21
N GLY A 110 -20.01 -19.00 -14.35
CA GLY A 110 -21.25 -18.48 -14.98
C GLY A 110 -21.85 -19.39 -16.06
N ALA A 111 -21.10 -20.34 -16.59
CA ALA A 111 -21.51 -21.25 -17.66
C ALA A 111 -21.26 -22.72 -17.27
N SER A 112 -21.77 -23.67 -18.07
CA SER A 112 -21.53 -25.11 -17.84
C SER A 112 -20.06 -25.53 -18.00
N VAL A 113 -19.26 -24.73 -18.70
CA VAL A 113 -17.81 -24.86 -18.81
C VAL A 113 -17.20 -23.48 -18.63
N VAL A 114 -16.21 -23.34 -17.75
CA VAL A 114 -15.50 -22.07 -17.50
C VAL A 114 -14.02 -22.34 -17.49
N GLU A 115 -13.25 -21.52 -18.21
CA GLU A 115 -11.80 -21.59 -18.25
C GLU A 115 -11.19 -20.30 -17.72
N ARG A 116 -10.18 -20.42 -16.85
CA ARG A 116 -9.47 -19.27 -16.28
C ARG A 116 -8.09 -19.68 -15.81
N GLY A 117 -7.06 -18.92 -16.18
CA GLY A 117 -5.70 -19.12 -15.67
C GLY A 117 -5.15 -20.52 -15.90
N GLY A 118 -5.52 -21.19 -17.00
CA GLY A 118 -5.11 -22.55 -17.31
C GLY A 118 -5.88 -23.66 -16.57
N LEU A 119 -6.93 -23.31 -15.81
CA LEU A 119 -7.87 -24.26 -15.21
C LEU A 119 -9.18 -24.25 -15.99
N ARG A 120 -9.80 -25.43 -16.10
CA ARG A 120 -11.11 -25.65 -16.70
C ARG A 120 -12.03 -26.29 -15.67
N ALA A 121 -13.17 -25.66 -15.39
CA ALA A 121 -14.23 -26.26 -14.58
C ALA A 121 -15.41 -26.66 -15.48
N ARG A 122 -15.82 -27.92 -15.40
CA ARG A 122 -16.97 -28.46 -16.14
C ARG A 122 -18.06 -28.88 -15.18
N ARG A 123 -19.28 -28.39 -15.38
CA ARG A 123 -20.47 -28.82 -14.63
C ARG A 123 -20.94 -30.18 -15.12
N LEU A 124 -21.02 -31.15 -14.21
CA LEU A 124 -21.55 -32.48 -14.45
C LEU A 124 -23.05 -32.56 -14.12
N SER A 125 -23.47 -31.88 -13.04
CA SER A 125 -24.86 -31.79 -12.60
C SER A 125 -25.06 -30.54 -11.73
N ARG A 126 -26.25 -30.35 -11.15
CA ARG A 126 -26.48 -29.28 -10.17
C ARG A 126 -25.51 -29.44 -9.01
N ASN A 127 -24.72 -28.40 -8.78
CA ASN A 127 -23.73 -28.35 -7.70
C ASN A 127 -22.67 -29.47 -7.76
N VAL A 128 -22.42 -30.05 -8.95
CA VAL A 128 -21.39 -31.05 -9.16
C VAL A 128 -20.53 -30.62 -10.35
N TRP A 129 -19.27 -30.38 -10.08
CA TRP A 129 -18.28 -29.89 -11.03
C TRP A 129 -17.03 -30.76 -11.00
N LYS A 130 -16.32 -30.77 -12.13
CA LYS A 130 -15.00 -31.38 -12.24
C LYS A 130 -14.01 -30.31 -12.67
N LEU A 131 -12.90 -30.20 -11.94
CA LEU A 131 -11.77 -29.35 -12.31
C LEU A 131 -10.78 -30.16 -13.16
N SER A 132 -10.27 -29.55 -14.22
CA SER A 132 -9.21 -30.09 -15.06
C SER A 132 -8.26 -28.98 -15.47
N LYS A 133 -7.09 -29.35 -16.01
CA LYS A 133 -6.24 -28.40 -16.70
C LYS A 133 -6.93 -27.98 -18.00
N ALA A 134 -6.84 -26.71 -18.38
CA ALA A 134 -7.28 -26.27 -19.69
C ALA A 134 -6.35 -26.89 -20.74
N GLU A 135 -6.91 -27.37 -21.85
CA GLU A 135 -6.09 -27.86 -22.95
C GLU A 135 -5.39 -26.64 -23.58
N THR A 136 -4.07 -26.68 -23.68
CA THR A 136 -3.35 -25.75 -24.56
C THR A 136 -3.75 -26.12 -25.98
N SER A 137 -4.78 -25.48 -26.52
CA SER A 137 -4.95 -25.44 -27.97
C SER A 137 -3.71 -24.75 -28.51
N ASN A 138 -2.74 -25.53 -28.98
CA ASN A 138 -1.56 -25.01 -29.66
C ASN A 138 -2.08 -24.17 -30.83
N PRO A 139 -2.03 -22.83 -30.80
CA PRO A 139 -2.42 -22.04 -31.94
C PRO A 139 -1.31 -22.28 -32.95
N GLY A 140 -1.58 -23.20 -33.87
CA GLY A 140 -0.62 -23.61 -34.88
C GLY A 140 0.02 -22.39 -35.52
N PHE A 141 1.34 -22.32 -35.40
CA PHE A 141 2.28 -21.43 -36.07
C PHE A 141 2.20 -21.46 -37.63
N SER A 142 1.09 -21.93 -38.23
CA SER A 142 1.00 -22.29 -39.64
C SER A 142 0.17 -21.37 -40.53
N ASP A 143 -0.44 -20.29 -40.03
CA ASP A 143 -1.39 -19.49 -40.84
C ASP A 143 -0.77 -18.30 -41.61
N GLY A 144 0.54 -18.09 -41.51
CA GLY A 144 1.23 -16.94 -42.16
C GLY A 144 1.79 -17.20 -43.57
N PHE A 145 2.09 -18.45 -43.92
CA PHE A 145 2.92 -18.76 -45.10
C PHE A 145 2.14 -19.17 -46.36
N ARG A 146 0.81 -19.31 -46.32
CA ARG A 146 0.02 -19.82 -47.46
C ARG A 146 -0.71 -18.75 -48.29
N ARG A 147 -0.54 -17.46 -47.99
CA ARG A 147 -1.27 -16.37 -48.69
C ARG A 147 -0.41 -15.55 -49.65
N ARG A 148 0.55 -16.18 -50.36
CA ARG A 148 1.22 -15.55 -51.51
C ARG A 148 1.48 -16.59 -52.59
N LEU A 149 0.54 -16.68 -53.53
CA LEU A 149 0.74 -17.14 -54.91
C LEU A 149 0.13 -16.09 -55.83
#